data_AF-A0A090RUF9-F1
#
_entry.id   AF-A0A090RUF9-F1
#
_cell.length_a   1.000
_cell.length_b   1.000
_cell.length_c   1.000
_cell.angle_alpha   90.00
_cell.angle_beta   90.00
_cell.angle_gamma   90.00
#
_symmetry.space_group_name_H-M   'P 1'
#
loop_
_entity.id
_entity.type
_entity.pdbx_description
1 polymer ?
#
loop_
_entity_poly.entity_id
_entity_poly.type
_entity_poly.pdbx_seq_one_letter_code
_entity_poly.pdbx_strand_id
1 'polypeptide(L)'
;MSIRTLNPYTNRIEKTFDALEDRQVIEKIANADVAFRAWRRTSHSERAALLSKVADFLEARAEQYATLMTTEMGKLHSQGMALEIPLCAEICRYYAEHGERFLSPESIDEVATGRAEIQNLP
;
A
#
# COMPACT_ATOMS: atom_id res chain seq x y z
N MET A 1 11.12 -13.39 -18.97
CA MET A 1 11.95 -12.51 -18.13
C MET A 1 12.12 -13.20 -16.78
N SER A 2 13.34 -13.28 -16.23
CA SER A 2 13.55 -13.87 -14.90
C SER A 2 13.36 -12.82 -13.82
N ILE A 3 12.55 -13.12 -12.79
CA ILE A 3 12.41 -12.30 -11.59
C ILE A 3 13.54 -12.71 -10.65
N ARG A 4 14.43 -11.78 -10.29
CA ARG A 4 15.60 -12.10 -9.47
C ARG A 4 16.09 -10.90 -8.67
N THR A 5 16.69 -11.18 -7.54
CA THR A 5 17.49 -10.24 -6.75
C THR A 5 18.93 -10.31 -7.26
N LEU A 6 19.37 -9.29 -8.00
CA LEU A 6 20.77 -9.12 -8.42
C LEU A 6 21.38 -8.01 -7.59
N ASN A 7 22.29 -8.35 -6.69
CA ASN A 7 22.95 -7.36 -5.84
C ASN A 7 23.88 -6.48 -6.68
N PRO A 8 23.60 -5.17 -6.84
CA PRO A 8 24.36 -4.32 -7.74
C PRO A 8 25.75 -3.98 -7.22
N TYR A 9 26.01 -4.13 -5.92
CA TYR A 9 27.34 -3.92 -5.34
C TYR A 9 28.30 -5.08 -5.64
N THR A 10 27.79 -6.32 -5.60
CA THR A 10 28.60 -7.54 -5.80
C THR A 10 28.46 -8.14 -7.21
N ASN A 11 27.46 -7.68 -7.97
CA ASN A 11 27.01 -8.26 -9.24
C ASN A 11 26.65 -9.75 -9.14
N ARG A 12 26.14 -10.20 -7.98
CA ARG A 12 25.73 -11.59 -7.72
C ARG A 12 24.22 -11.74 -7.64
N ILE A 13 23.72 -12.86 -8.15
CA ILE A 13 22.31 -13.24 -7.99
C ILE A 13 22.16 -13.85 -6.59
N GLU A 14 21.45 -13.15 -5.71
CA GLU A 14 21.18 -13.60 -4.34
C GLU A 14 19.95 -14.52 -4.30
N LYS A 15 18.97 -14.27 -5.18
CA LYS A 15 17.71 -15.01 -5.22
C LYS A 15 17.06 -14.96 -6.60
N THR A 16 16.34 -16.03 -6.94
CA THR A 16 15.48 -16.09 -8.14
C THR A 16 14.07 -16.48 -7.71
N PHE A 17 13.08 -16.07 -8.50
CA PHE A 17 11.67 -16.30 -8.24
C PHE A 17 11.01 -16.76 -9.53
N ASP A 18 10.15 -17.76 -9.41
CA ASP A 18 9.31 -18.19 -10.52
C ASP A 18 8.23 -17.15 -10.78
N ALA A 19 8.02 -16.84 -12.06
CA ALA A 19 6.87 -16.05 -12.46
C ALA A 19 5.59 -16.86 -12.20
N LEU A 20 4.51 -16.16 -11.89
CA LEU A 20 3.20 -16.80 -11.77
C LEU A 20 2.75 -17.33 -13.14
N GLU A 21 2.19 -18.53 -13.14
CA GLU A 21 1.43 -19.06 -14.29
C GLU A 21 0.12 -18.30 -14.47
N ASP A 22 -0.40 -18.26 -15.70
CA ASP A 22 -1.66 -17.57 -16.02
C ASP A 22 -2.81 -18.01 -15.09
N ARG A 23 -2.91 -19.30 -14.79
CA ARG A 23 -3.92 -19.83 -13.86
C ARG A 23 -3.78 -19.23 -12.45
N GLN A 24 -2.55 -19.11 -11.94
CA GLN A 24 -2.29 -18.55 -10.62
C GLN A 24 -2.59 -17.05 -10.58
N VAL A 25 -2.36 -16.33 -11.68
CA VAL A 25 -2.75 -14.92 -11.82
C VAL A 25 -4.27 -14.79 -11.76
N ILE A 26 -4.99 -15.59 -12.54
CA ILE A 26 -6.47 -15.59 -12.55
C ILE A 26 -7.03 -15.90 -11.15
N GLU A 27 -6.45 -16.87 -10.44
CA GLU A 27 -6.84 -17.21 -9.06
C GLU A 27 -6.62 -16.05 -8.08
N LYS A 28 -5.49 -15.34 -8.18
CA LYS A 28 -5.23 -14.17 -7.33
C LYS A 28 -6.18 -13.02 -7.61
N ILE A 29 -6.57 -12.80 -8.87
CA ILE A 29 -7.58 -11.79 -9.25
C ILE A 29 -8.94 -12.16 -8.66
N ALA A 30 -9.35 -13.43 -8.79
CA ALA A 30 -10.61 -13.90 -8.21
C ALA A 30 -10.64 -13.72 -6.69
N ASN A 31 -9.54 -14.03 -6.00
CA ASN A 31 -9.40 -13.80 -4.56
C ASN A 31 -9.46 -12.32 -4.18
N ALA A 32 -8.89 -11.43 -5.00
CA ALA A 32 -8.97 -9.98 -4.79
C ALA A 32 -10.41 -9.46 -4.92
N ASP A 33 -11.20 -9.97 -5.88
CA ASP A 33 -12.63 -9.64 -6.01
C ASP A 33 -13.43 -10.09 -4.77
N VAL A 34 -13.18 -11.31 -4.28
CA VAL A 34 -13.82 -11.81 -3.06
C VAL A 34 -13.47 -10.93 -1.86
N ALA A 35 -12.19 -10.57 -1.71
CA ALA A 35 -11.73 -9.68 -0.64
C ALA A 35 -12.39 -8.30 -0.74
N PHE A 36 -12.48 -7.71 -1.93
CA PHE A 36 -13.13 -6.42 -2.17
C PHE A 36 -14.60 -6.43 -1.75
N ARG A 37 -15.37 -7.47 -2.12
CA ARG A 37 -16.78 -7.59 -1.74
C ARG A 37 -17.00 -7.61 -0.22
N ALA A 38 -16.05 -8.13 0.53
CA ALA A 38 -16.06 -8.07 1.99
C ALA A 38 -15.59 -6.69 2.50
N TRP A 39 -14.48 -6.18 1.97
CA TRP A 39 -13.86 -4.92 2.41
C TRP A 39 -14.69 -3.68 2.12
N ARG A 40 -15.50 -3.66 1.05
CA ARG A 40 -16.41 -2.53 0.78
C ARG A 40 -17.47 -2.33 1.86
N ARG A 41 -17.65 -3.30 2.77
CA ARG A 41 -18.58 -3.23 3.90
C ARG A 41 -17.91 -2.87 5.23
N THR A 42 -16.58 -2.76 5.29
CA THR A 42 -15.89 -2.34 6.51
C THR A 42 -16.02 -0.84 6.72
N SER A 43 -15.89 -0.38 7.95
CA SER A 43 -15.90 1.05 8.24
C SER A 43 -14.57 1.71 7.87
N HIS A 44 -14.56 3.04 7.72
CA HIS A 44 -13.31 3.79 7.58
C HIS A 44 -12.40 3.60 8.80
N SER A 45 -12.96 3.58 10.01
CA SER A 45 -12.20 3.41 11.25
C SER A 45 -11.49 2.05 11.34
N GLU A 46 -12.13 0.97 10.88
CA GLU A 46 -11.52 -0.37 10.80
C GLU A 46 -10.32 -0.37 9.85
N ARG A 47 -10.48 0.21 8.65
CA ARG A 47 -9.40 0.29 7.66
C ARG A 47 -8.27 1.21 8.10
N ALA A 48 -8.59 2.35 8.72
CA ALA A 48 -7.62 3.27 9.30
C ALA A 48 -6.78 2.59 10.38
N ALA A 49 -7.40 1.82 11.28
CA ALA A 49 -6.67 1.07 12.31
C ALA A 49 -5.69 0.04 11.71
N LEU A 50 -6.06 -0.62 10.60
CA LEU A 50 -5.15 -1.51 9.88
C LEU A 50 -3.99 -0.75 9.24
N LEU A 51 -4.24 0.41 8.63
CA LEU A 51 -3.22 1.20 7.98
C LEU A 51 -2.22 1.78 8.99
N SER A 52 -2.68 2.20 10.18
CA SER A 52 -1.81 2.57 11.30
C SER A 52 -0.92 1.41 11.76
N LYS A 53 -1.46 0.17 11.83
CA LYS A 53 -0.64 -1.01 12.13
C LYS A 53 0.40 -1.31 11.05
N VAL A 54 0.10 -1.05 9.79
CA VAL A 54 1.08 -1.17 8.70
C VAL A 54 2.23 -0.19 8.90
N ALA A 55 1.93 1.07 9.27
CA ALA A 55 2.96 2.05 9.63
C ALA A 55 3.85 1.56 10.78
N ASP A 56 3.25 1.02 11.84
CA ASP A 56 3.99 0.46 12.98
C ASP A 56 4.92 -0.69 12.54
N PHE A 57 4.47 -1.57 11.63
CA PHE A 57 5.29 -2.65 11.11
C PHE A 57 6.41 -2.19 10.18
N LEU A 58 6.22 -1.10 9.44
CA LEU A 58 7.25 -0.49 8.61
C LEU A 58 8.40 0.03 9.50
N GLU A 59 8.06 0.77 10.55
CA GLU A 59 9.02 1.33 11.50
C GLU A 59 9.72 0.22 12.31
N ALA A 60 8.96 -0.75 12.83
CA ALA A 60 9.51 -1.84 13.65
C ALA A 60 10.48 -2.77 12.89
N ARG A 61 10.37 -2.82 11.55
CA ARG A 61 11.23 -3.64 10.68
C ARG A 61 12.08 -2.80 9.74
N ALA A 62 12.32 -1.53 10.08
CA ALA A 62 13.00 -0.59 9.21
C ALA A 62 14.35 -1.11 8.72
N GLU A 63 15.18 -1.63 9.62
CA GLU A 63 16.50 -2.19 9.29
C GLU A 63 16.42 -3.30 8.23
N GLN A 64 15.44 -4.20 8.38
CA GLN A 64 15.24 -5.31 7.45
C GLN A 64 14.84 -4.80 6.06
N TYR A 65 13.92 -3.85 5.99
CA TYR A 65 13.47 -3.30 4.71
C TYR A 65 14.54 -2.44 4.03
N ALA A 66 15.31 -1.64 4.80
CA ALA A 66 16.41 -0.86 4.26
C ALA A 66 17.53 -1.74 3.71
N THR A 67 17.86 -2.83 4.42
CA THR A 67 18.81 -3.85 3.94
C THR A 67 18.31 -4.52 2.66
N LEU A 68 17.02 -4.86 2.59
CA LEU A 68 16.44 -5.47 1.40
C LEU A 68 16.56 -4.53 0.19
N MET A 69 16.09 -3.28 0.30
CA MET A 69 16.18 -2.30 -0.79
C MET A 69 17.63 -2.10 -1.24
N THR A 70 18.56 -1.93 -0.30
CA THR A 70 20.01 -1.82 -0.60
C THR A 70 20.50 -3.03 -1.38
N THR A 71 20.12 -4.23 -0.96
CA THR A 71 20.56 -5.49 -1.58
C THR A 71 19.96 -5.66 -2.97
N GLU A 72 18.69 -5.32 -3.17
CA GLU A 72 18.02 -5.59 -4.45
C GLU A 72 18.31 -4.55 -5.53
N MET A 73 18.55 -3.30 -5.14
CA MET A 73 18.65 -2.20 -6.10
C MET A 73 19.72 -1.14 -5.80
N GLY A 74 20.49 -1.30 -4.72
CA GLY A 74 21.73 -0.56 -4.49
C GLY A 74 21.57 0.84 -3.88
N LYS A 75 20.36 1.20 -3.43
CA LYS A 75 20.15 2.42 -2.65
C LYS A 75 21.05 2.41 -1.41
N LEU A 76 21.49 3.59 -0.97
CA LEU A 76 22.20 3.68 0.30
C LEU A 76 21.28 3.28 1.45
N HIS A 77 21.74 2.37 2.30
CA HIS A 77 20.99 1.90 3.48
C HIS A 77 20.46 3.07 4.32
N SER A 78 21.29 4.11 4.53
CA SER A 78 20.91 5.32 5.25
C SER A 78 19.72 6.06 4.63
N GLN A 79 19.58 6.06 3.30
CA GLN A 79 18.42 6.66 2.64
C GLN A 79 17.16 5.80 2.81
N GLY A 80 17.29 4.47 2.88
CA GLY A 80 16.18 3.59 3.25
C GLY A 80 15.68 3.89 4.66
N MET A 81 16.61 3.90 5.62
CA MET A 81 16.33 4.15 7.04
C MET A 81 15.78 5.55 7.33
N ALA A 82 16.38 6.59 6.75
CA ALA A 82 16.08 7.97 7.11
C ALA A 82 15.00 8.61 6.27
N LEU A 83 14.72 8.11 5.06
CA LEU A 83 13.80 8.76 4.12
C LEU A 83 12.64 7.85 3.73
N GLU A 84 12.92 6.67 3.17
CA GLU A 84 11.87 5.88 2.51
C GLU A 84 10.93 5.20 3.49
N ILE A 85 11.46 4.49 4.49
CA ILE A 85 10.61 3.81 5.48
C ILE A 85 9.79 4.81 6.31
N PRO A 86 10.38 5.91 6.84
CA PRO A 86 9.60 6.95 7.52
C PRO A 86 8.52 7.56 6.62
N LEU A 87 8.84 7.87 5.36
CA LEU A 87 7.86 8.42 4.41
C LEU A 87 6.71 7.44 4.15
N CYS A 88 7.00 6.15 3.94
CA CYS A 88 5.96 5.15 3.73
C CYS A 88 5.06 4.99 4.97
N ALA A 89 5.64 5.01 6.17
CA ALA A 89 4.88 4.97 7.42
C ALA A 89 4.01 6.23 7.59
N GLU A 90 4.55 7.41 7.28
CA GLU A 90 3.83 8.67 7.32
C GLU A 90 2.66 8.69 6.33
N ILE A 91 2.84 8.22 5.09
CA ILE A 91 1.76 8.10 4.10
C ILE A 91 0.64 7.19 4.62
N CYS A 92 0.99 6.06 5.26
CA CYS A 92 0.01 5.19 5.88
C CYS A 92 -0.78 5.92 6.99
N ARG A 93 -0.08 6.61 7.90
CA ARG A 93 -0.74 7.37 8.98
C ARG A 93 -1.60 8.53 8.44
N TYR A 94 -1.14 9.23 7.40
CA TYR A 94 -1.84 10.33 6.75
C TYR A 94 -3.21 9.89 6.21
N TYR A 95 -3.27 8.78 5.49
CA TYR A 95 -4.55 8.26 4.99
C TYR A 95 -5.39 7.59 6.08
N ALA A 96 -4.77 7.06 7.14
CA ALA A 96 -5.52 6.59 8.30
C ALA A 96 -6.23 7.74 9.03
N GLU A 97 -5.59 8.91 9.11
CA GLU A 97 -6.13 10.10 9.78
C GLU A 97 -7.13 10.87 8.90
N HIS A 98 -6.82 11.06 7.62
CA HIS A 98 -7.58 11.96 6.75
C HIS A 98 -8.47 11.26 5.71
N GLY A 99 -8.31 9.95 5.53
CA GLY A 99 -8.98 9.21 4.45
C GLY A 99 -10.51 9.24 4.53
N GLU A 100 -11.08 9.22 5.74
CA GLU A 100 -12.53 9.35 5.93
C GLU A 100 -13.03 10.71 5.43
N ARG A 101 -12.36 11.80 5.82
CA ARG A 101 -12.71 13.16 5.37
C ARG A 101 -12.65 13.29 3.85
N PHE A 102 -11.64 12.69 3.20
CA PHE A 102 -11.51 12.75 1.74
C PHE A 102 -12.61 12.00 0.99
N LEU A 103 -13.29 11.07 1.65
CA LEU A 103 -14.35 10.25 1.04
C LEU A 103 -15.76 10.66 1.50
N SER A 104 -15.85 11.60 2.44
CA SER A 104 -17.12 12.16 2.91
C SER A 104 -17.94 12.73 1.75
N PRO A 105 -19.29 12.62 1.78
CA PRO A 105 -20.13 13.23 0.78
C PRO A 105 -19.92 14.75 0.68
N GLU A 106 -19.87 15.25 -0.55
CA GLU A 106 -19.74 16.67 -0.85
C GLU A 106 -21.10 17.24 -1.28
N SER A 107 -21.57 18.31 -0.63
CA SER A 107 -22.85 18.93 -0.98
C SER A 107 -22.72 19.84 -2.21
N ILE A 108 -23.73 19.85 -3.07
CA ILE A 108 -23.81 20.76 -4.22
C ILE A 108 -24.82 21.86 -3.87
N ASP A 109 -24.32 23.08 -3.71
CA ASP A 109 -25.13 24.22 -3.24
C ASP A 109 -26.01 24.84 -4.35
N GLU A 110 -25.60 24.71 -5.62
CA GLU A 110 -26.30 25.30 -6.78
C GLU A 110 -27.40 24.37 -7.33
N VAL A 111 -28.42 24.10 -6.53
CA VAL A 111 -29.60 23.32 -6.95
C VAL A 111 -30.90 24.12 -6.82
N ALA A 112 -31.72 24.10 -7.89
CA ALA A 112 -32.95 24.89 -7.97
C ALA A 112 -34.01 24.52 -6.92
N THR A 113 -34.11 23.24 -6.56
CA THR A 113 -34.91 22.73 -5.43
C THR A 113 -34.31 21.41 -4.93
N GLY A 114 -34.44 21.11 -3.63
CA GLY A 114 -33.99 19.85 -3.04
C GLY A 114 -32.55 19.87 -2.50
N ARG A 115 -31.94 18.69 -2.37
CA ARG A 115 -30.55 18.48 -1.93
C ARG A 115 -29.84 17.57 -2.94
N ALA A 116 -28.62 17.93 -3.32
CA ALA A 116 -27.75 17.07 -4.12
C ALA A 116 -26.39 16.94 -3.43
N GLU A 117 -25.79 15.76 -3.53
CA GLU A 117 -24.46 15.48 -2.99
C GLU A 117 -23.71 14.48 -3.88
N ILE A 118 -22.39 14.61 -3.91
CA ILE A 118 -21.46 13.66 -4.53
C ILE A 118 -21.02 12.69 -3.45
N GLN A 119 -21.19 11.40 -3.69
CA GLN A 119 -20.76 10.35 -2.76
C GLN A 119 -19.65 9.50 -3.37
N ASN A 120 -18.59 9.26 -2.60
CA ASN A 120 -17.50 8.35 -2.97
C ASN A 120 -17.73 6.98 -2.31
N LEU A 121 -18.68 6.21 -2.86
CA LEU A 121 -19.00 4.86 -2.39
C LEU A 121 -18.16 3.79 -3.11
N PRO A 122 -17.77 2.70 -2.43
CA PRO A 122 -17.25 1.50 -3.07
C PRO A 122 -18.36 0.62 -3.69
#